data_AF-A0A2T5BQP2-F1
#
_entry.id   AF-A0A2T5BQP2-F1
#
_cell.length_a   1.000
_cell.length_b   1.000
_cell.length_c   1.000
_cell.angle_alpha   90.00
_cell.angle_beta   90.00
_cell.angle_gamma   90.00
#
_symmetry.space_group_name_H-M   'P 1'
#
loop_
_entity.id
_entity.type
_entity.pdbx_description
1 polymer ?
#
loop_
_entity_poly.entity_id
_entity_poly.type
_entity_poly.pdbx_seq_one_letter_code
_entity_poly.pdbx_strand_id
1 'polypeptide(L)'
;MKYYRPIVRPHGPRPEEALTLAGGWCWFSEVEEIARGGPRRLVPAASLPEDVRAVLTAPRAPVAGVSMARPVVMGIVNVTPDSFSDGGLFDCPEAAVSHARALCAAGADILDIGGESTRPGAADVPEDEEIARTAPVIADLRAQGVRVPISVDTRKAAVGRAALAAGADFLNDVAAFSYDAGMAALAAHADVPVCLMHAQGAPATMQESPRYDDVVLDVYDFLATRVADAEAAGIDRARIVVDPGIGFGKTLAHNLALLRGLSLFHALGCPVLLGASRKRFIGALADLPQARERMPGSVAVALAGVAQGVQILRVHDVGETRQALTVTQAIWKDEDS
;
A
#
# COMPACT_ATOMS: atom_id res chain seq x y z
N MET A 1 -4.17 -22.58 -14.03
CA MET A 1 -3.97 -22.05 -12.67
C MET A 1 -5.32 -21.60 -12.13
N LYS A 2 -5.61 -21.86 -10.85
CA LYS A 2 -6.82 -21.37 -10.17
C LYS A 2 -6.43 -20.27 -9.20
N TYR A 3 -7.30 -19.28 -9.04
CA TYR A 3 -7.15 -18.22 -8.04
C TYR A 3 -8.27 -18.35 -7.02
N TYR A 4 -7.99 -17.95 -5.79
CA TYR A 4 -8.92 -18.10 -4.67
C TYR A 4 -9.08 -16.74 -3.98
N ARG A 5 -10.20 -16.08 -4.24
CA ARG A 5 -10.52 -14.80 -3.60
C ARG A 5 -11.47 -15.04 -2.42
N PRO A 6 -11.04 -14.85 -1.16
CA PRO A 6 -11.95 -14.97 -0.02
C PRO A 6 -13.07 -13.93 -0.11
N ILE A 7 -14.31 -14.34 0.21
CA ILE A 7 -15.44 -13.42 0.38
C ILE A 7 -15.42 -12.92 1.82
N VAL A 8 -14.78 -11.77 1.99
CA VAL A 8 -14.39 -11.24 3.29
C VAL A 8 -15.57 -10.53 3.97
N ARG A 9 -15.73 -10.77 5.27
CA ARG A 9 -16.71 -10.12 6.13
C ARG A 9 -16.00 -9.56 7.37
N PRO A 10 -16.15 -8.26 7.67
CA PRO A 10 -15.55 -7.65 8.86
C PRO A 10 -16.48 -7.63 10.09
N HIS A 11 -17.77 -7.95 9.92
CA HIS A 11 -18.78 -7.95 10.99
C HIS A 11 -19.96 -8.88 10.64
N GLY A 12 -20.86 -9.06 11.60
CA GLY A 12 -22.06 -9.88 11.47
C GLY A 12 -21.84 -11.34 11.89
N PRO A 13 -22.92 -12.16 11.87
CA PRO A 13 -22.88 -13.52 12.41
C PRO A 13 -21.77 -14.35 11.79
N ARG A 14 -20.82 -14.79 12.61
CA ARG A 14 -19.66 -15.60 12.20
C ARG A 14 -20.00 -17.09 12.32
N PRO A 15 -20.10 -17.85 11.20
CA PRO A 15 -20.27 -19.30 11.24
C PRO A 15 -19.09 -20.00 11.96
N GLU A 16 -19.34 -21.17 12.54
CA GLU A 16 -18.33 -21.94 13.27
C GLU A 16 -17.15 -22.34 12.36
N GLU A 17 -17.46 -22.67 11.10
CA GLU A 17 -16.50 -23.03 10.06
C GLU A 17 -15.75 -21.84 9.44
N ALA A 18 -16.04 -20.60 9.86
CA ALA A 18 -15.44 -19.41 9.28
C ALA A 18 -13.97 -19.23 9.68
N LEU A 19 -13.13 -19.01 8.67
CA LEU A 19 -11.70 -18.82 8.83
C LEU A 19 -11.38 -17.34 9.05
N THR A 20 -10.45 -17.04 9.96
CA THR A 20 -9.90 -15.69 10.13
C THR A 20 -8.95 -15.38 8.98
N LEU A 21 -9.18 -14.27 8.28
CA LEU A 21 -8.30 -13.81 7.21
C LEU A 21 -7.03 -13.18 7.80
N ALA A 22 -5.88 -13.71 7.41
CA ALA A 22 -4.55 -13.13 7.66
C ALA A 22 -4.26 -12.79 9.14
N GLY A 23 -4.90 -13.52 10.07
CA GLY A 23 -4.86 -13.24 11.52
C GLY A 23 -5.41 -11.88 11.94
N GLY A 24 -6.16 -11.19 11.07
CA GLY A 24 -6.67 -9.84 11.28
C GLY A 24 -8.11 -9.80 11.82
N TRP A 25 -8.83 -8.74 11.47
CA TRP A 25 -10.18 -8.45 11.96
C TRP A 25 -11.31 -9.00 11.08
N CYS A 26 -11.00 -9.56 9.91
CA CYS A 26 -12.00 -10.11 9.01
C CYS A 26 -12.02 -11.64 9.02
N TRP A 27 -13.15 -12.21 8.62
CA TRP A 27 -13.32 -13.64 8.43
C TRP A 27 -13.97 -13.95 7.07
N PHE A 28 -13.91 -15.21 6.64
CA PHE A 28 -14.59 -15.71 5.46
C PHE A 28 -15.01 -17.17 5.64
N SER A 29 -16.19 -17.53 5.14
CA SER A 29 -16.69 -18.91 5.07
C SER A 29 -16.84 -19.39 3.62
N GLU A 30 -16.73 -18.48 2.65
CA GLU A 30 -16.85 -18.74 1.23
C GLU A 30 -15.69 -18.11 0.46
N VAL A 31 -15.34 -18.72 -0.66
CA VAL A 31 -14.25 -18.29 -1.54
C VAL A 31 -14.74 -18.32 -2.98
N GLU A 32 -14.42 -17.28 -3.74
CA GLU A 32 -14.56 -17.30 -5.18
C GLU A 32 -13.35 -18.02 -5.80
N GLU A 33 -13.58 -19.21 -6.32
CA GLU A 33 -12.64 -19.92 -7.20
C GLU A 33 -12.74 -19.35 -8.62
N ILE A 34 -11.61 -18.89 -9.13
CA ILE A 34 -11.51 -18.22 -10.43
C ILE A 34 -10.57 -19.02 -11.33
N ALA A 35 -11.01 -19.32 -12.55
CA ALA A 35 -10.15 -19.79 -13.63
C ALA A 35 -10.02 -18.68 -14.68
N ARG A 36 -8.79 -18.37 -15.11
CA ARG A 36 -8.54 -17.38 -16.18
C ARG A 36 -9.26 -17.82 -17.47
N GLY A 37 -10.12 -16.97 -18.02
CA GLY A 37 -10.96 -17.29 -19.19
C GLY A 37 -12.06 -18.33 -18.94
N GLY A 38 -12.26 -18.74 -17.68
CA GLY A 38 -13.23 -19.76 -17.27
C GLY A 38 -14.29 -19.24 -16.30
N PRO A 39 -15.09 -20.14 -15.72
CA PRO A 39 -16.14 -19.76 -14.78
C PRO A 39 -15.56 -19.25 -13.46
N ARG A 40 -16.30 -18.35 -12.82
CA ARG A 40 -16.10 -17.95 -11.42
C ARG A 40 -17.14 -18.69 -10.58
N ARG A 41 -16.73 -19.35 -9.51
CA ARG A 41 -17.62 -20.18 -8.69
C ARG A 41 -17.41 -19.87 -7.21
N LEU A 42 -18.51 -19.73 -6.49
CA LEU A 42 -18.46 -19.64 -5.03
C LEU A 42 -18.38 -21.05 -4.45
N VAL A 43 -17.38 -21.29 -3.59
CA VAL A 43 -17.16 -22.57 -2.92
C VAL A 43 -16.97 -22.36 -1.42
N PRO A 44 -17.30 -23.33 -0.55
CA PRO A 44 -17.04 -23.23 0.88
C PRO A 44 -15.53 -23.10 1.17
N ALA A 45 -15.15 -22.32 2.18
CA ALA A 45 -13.75 -22.18 2.59
C ALA A 45 -13.12 -23.53 3.00
N ALA A 46 -13.94 -24.47 3.48
CA ALA A 46 -13.52 -25.84 3.80
C ALA A 46 -13.04 -26.64 2.58
N SER A 47 -13.38 -26.25 1.35
CA SER A 47 -12.91 -26.92 0.12
C SER A 47 -11.62 -26.32 -0.44
N LEU A 48 -11.03 -25.32 0.23
CA LEU A 48 -9.74 -24.77 -0.17
C LEU A 48 -8.65 -25.84 -0.13
N PRO A 49 -7.71 -25.85 -1.10
CA PRO A 49 -6.44 -26.54 -0.94
C PRO A 49 -5.74 -26.12 0.36
N GLU A 50 -5.05 -27.06 1.01
CA GLU A 50 -4.44 -26.83 2.33
C GLU A 50 -3.41 -25.70 2.34
N ASP A 51 -2.58 -25.63 1.29
CA ASP A 51 -1.58 -24.60 1.07
C ASP A 51 -2.23 -23.21 0.91
N VAL A 52 -3.29 -23.11 0.11
CA VAL A 52 -4.05 -21.86 -0.07
C VAL A 52 -4.71 -21.42 1.23
N ARG A 53 -5.32 -22.37 1.95
CA ARG A 53 -5.94 -22.12 3.26
C ARG A 53 -4.90 -21.58 4.24
N ALA A 54 -3.75 -22.23 4.35
CA ALA A 54 -2.67 -21.82 5.25
C ALA A 54 -2.20 -20.39 4.95
N VAL A 55 -1.98 -20.06 3.67
CA VAL A 55 -1.57 -18.71 3.25
C VAL A 55 -2.62 -17.64 3.59
N LEU A 56 -3.89 -17.94 3.34
CA LEU A 56 -5.00 -17.01 3.61
C LEU A 56 -5.24 -16.79 5.11
N THR A 57 -4.97 -17.79 5.97
CA THR A 57 -5.24 -17.68 7.41
C THR A 57 -4.02 -17.31 8.25
N ALA A 58 -2.81 -17.42 7.71
CA ALA A 58 -1.57 -17.10 8.44
C ALA A 58 -1.54 -15.62 8.88
N PRO A 59 -1.33 -15.33 10.18
CA PRO A 59 -1.13 -13.97 10.66
C PRO A 59 -0.01 -13.27 9.90
N ARG A 60 -0.23 -12.01 9.48
CA ARG A 60 0.83 -11.23 8.85
C ARG A 60 1.85 -10.75 9.89
N ALA A 61 3.13 -10.93 9.60
CA ALA A 61 4.22 -10.48 10.45
C ALA A 61 4.22 -8.95 10.58
N PRO A 62 4.76 -8.40 11.69
CA PRO A 62 4.93 -6.96 11.83
C PRO A 62 5.85 -6.38 10.74
N VAL A 63 5.47 -5.24 10.16
CA VAL A 63 6.28 -4.50 9.18
C VAL A 63 6.96 -3.34 9.90
N ALA A 64 8.30 -3.33 9.92
CA ALA A 64 9.10 -2.35 10.66
C ALA A 64 8.65 -2.20 12.14
N GLY A 65 8.29 -3.31 12.78
CA GLY A 65 7.81 -3.36 14.16
C GLY A 65 6.33 -3.01 14.36
N VAL A 66 5.60 -2.62 13.31
CA VAL A 66 4.16 -2.33 13.39
C VAL A 66 3.35 -3.59 13.18
N SER A 67 2.49 -3.95 14.13
CA SER A 67 1.60 -5.10 14.02
C SER A 67 0.59 -4.94 12.87
N MET A 68 0.44 -6.00 12.07
CA MET A 68 -0.52 -6.08 10.97
C MET A 68 -1.88 -6.67 11.38
N ALA A 69 -2.12 -6.85 12.69
CA ALA A 69 -3.38 -7.38 13.24
C ALA A 69 -4.53 -6.36 13.26
N ARG A 70 -4.24 -5.08 12.98
CA ARG A 70 -5.21 -3.99 12.84
C ARG A 70 -4.91 -3.16 11.60
N PRO A 71 -5.84 -2.32 11.12
CA PRO A 71 -5.54 -1.34 10.08
C PRO A 71 -4.43 -0.39 10.54
N VAL A 72 -3.45 -0.20 9.64
CA VAL A 72 -2.27 0.63 9.80
C VAL A 72 -2.40 1.84 8.89
N VAL A 73 -2.17 3.05 9.44
CA VAL A 73 -2.24 4.29 8.67
C VAL A 73 -0.83 4.78 8.35
N MET A 74 -0.48 4.76 7.07
CA MET A 74 0.76 5.31 6.54
C MET A 74 0.52 6.72 6.00
N GLY A 75 1.15 7.72 6.65
CA GLY A 75 1.01 9.13 6.30
C GLY A 75 2.01 9.58 5.24
N ILE A 76 1.52 10.23 4.17
CA ILE A 76 2.34 10.69 3.04
C ILE A 76 3.02 12.03 3.34
N VAL A 77 4.34 12.09 3.14
CA VAL A 77 5.19 13.29 3.22
C VAL A 77 5.93 13.46 1.89
N ASN A 78 5.38 14.28 0.99
CA ASN A 78 6.00 14.56 -0.31
C ASN A 78 6.98 15.72 -0.19
N VAL A 79 8.28 15.47 -0.32
CA VAL A 79 9.34 16.49 -0.28
C VAL A 79 9.67 16.96 -1.69
N THR A 80 8.68 17.53 -2.37
CA THR A 80 8.84 18.15 -3.70
C THR A 80 8.61 19.65 -3.62
N PRO A 81 9.25 20.47 -4.47
CA PRO A 81 9.11 21.93 -4.45
C PRO A 81 7.65 22.41 -4.45
N ASP A 82 6.79 21.77 -5.25
CA ASP A 82 5.38 22.14 -5.39
C ASP A 82 4.47 21.70 -4.22
N SER A 83 4.97 20.87 -3.30
CA SER A 83 4.14 20.25 -2.25
C SER A 83 3.95 21.13 -1.01
N PHE A 84 4.83 22.12 -0.79
CA PHE A 84 4.81 23.00 0.39
C PHE A 84 4.87 24.50 0.02
N SER A 85 4.76 24.84 -1.26
CA SER A 85 4.84 26.22 -1.74
C SER A 85 3.49 26.96 -1.60
N ASP A 86 3.16 27.38 -0.38
CA ASP A 86 2.29 28.55 -0.13
C ASP A 86 3.15 29.85 -0.03
N GLY A 87 4.07 30.01 -0.99
CA GLY A 87 4.89 31.22 -1.17
C GLY A 87 6.20 31.27 -0.36
N GLY A 88 7.29 30.72 -0.91
CA GLY A 88 8.64 30.93 -0.39
C GLY A 88 9.66 29.94 -0.98
N LEU A 89 10.76 30.46 -1.53
CA LEU A 89 11.84 29.70 -2.18
C LEU A 89 12.89 29.13 -1.21
N PHE A 90 12.60 29.14 0.10
CA PHE A 90 13.40 28.59 1.18
C PHE A 90 12.38 28.02 2.19
N ASP A 91 12.48 26.73 2.57
CA ASP A 91 11.79 26.03 3.70
C ASP A 91 11.42 24.54 3.43
N CYS A 92 11.93 23.90 2.38
CA CYS A 92 11.49 22.55 1.99
C CYS A 92 11.69 21.46 3.09
N PRO A 93 12.83 21.41 3.83
CA PRO A 93 13.01 20.39 4.87
C PRO A 93 12.17 20.65 6.14
N GLU A 94 12.15 21.89 6.64
CA GLU A 94 11.48 22.25 7.90
C GLU A 94 9.96 22.09 7.80
N ALA A 95 9.37 22.50 6.67
CA ALA A 95 7.95 22.29 6.40
C ALA A 95 7.60 20.80 6.31
N ALA A 96 8.44 19.98 5.65
CA ALA A 96 8.25 18.54 5.56
C ALA A 96 8.33 17.86 6.94
N VAL A 97 9.30 18.26 7.78
CA VAL A 97 9.45 17.77 9.16
C VAL A 97 8.26 18.17 10.02
N SER A 98 7.82 19.43 9.94
CA SER A 98 6.63 19.92 10.65
C SER A 98 5.38 19.14 10.25
N HIS A 99 5.16 18.94 8.95
CA HIS A 99 4.05 18.15 8.41
C HIS A 99 4.12 16.69 8.89
N ALA A 100 5.29 16.04 8.79
CA ALA A 100 5.49 14.69 9.28
C ALA A 100 5.15 14.54 10.78
N ARG A 101 5.54 15.51 11.61
CA ARG A 101 5.17 15.54 13.04
C ARG A 101 3.68 15.74 13.24
N ALA A 102 3.03 16.57 12.43
CA ALA A 102 1.58 16.72 12.46
C ALA A 102 0.86 15.39 12.11
N LEU A 103 1.36 14.64 11.12
CA LEU A 103 0.85 13.31 10.81
C LEU A 103 1.05 12.32 11.96
N CYS A 104 2.21 12.33 12.62
CA CYS A 104 2.42 11.53 13.83
C CYS A 104 1.42 11.89 14.94
N ALA A 105 1.20 13.18 15.19
CA ALA A 105 0.23 13.66 16.18
C ALA A 105 -1.22 13.28 15.82
N ALA A 106 -1.55 13.25 14.53
CA ALA A 106 -2.82 12.76 14.00
C ALA A 106 -2.94 11.22 14.06
N GLY A 107 -1.88 10.53 14.46
CA GLY A 107 -1.84 9.08 14.63
C GLY A 107 -1.33 8.33 13.41
N ALA A 108 -0.37 8.82 12.64
CA ALA A 108 0.30 7.97 11.64
C ALA A 108 1.05 6.81 12.34
N ASP A 109 0.88 5.59 11.84
CA ASP A 109 1.62 4.41 12.28
C ASP A 109 2.94 4.23 11.53
N ILE A 110 3.00 4.75 10.30
CA ILE A 110 4.19 4.78 9.44
C ILE A 110 4.19 6.15 8.74
N LEU A 111 5.36 6.75 8.56
CA LEU A 111 5.55 7.91 7.69
C LEU A 111 6.14 7.44 6.37
N ASP A 112 5.70 7.99 5.25
CA ASP A 112 6.23 7.66 3.92
C ASP A 112 6.73 8.91 3.20
N ILE A 113 8.05 8.98 3.05
CA ILE A 113 8.78 10.15 2.59
C ILE A 113 9.21 9.94 1.14
N GLY A 114 8.70 10.78 0.23
CA GLY A 114 9.01 10.71 -1.19
C GLY A 114 9.62 12.00 -1.70
N GLY A 115 10.77 11.93 -2.39
CA GLY A 115 11.45 13.09 -3.00
C GLY A 115 11.10 13.29 -4.49
N GLU A 116 10.46 12.29 -5.09
CA GLU A 116 10.08 12.26 -6.51
C GLU A 116 8.55 12.15 -6.64
N SER A 117 7.95 13.00 -7.48
CA SER A 117 6.53 12.88 -7.81
C SER A 117 6.33 11.72 -8.77
N THR A 118 5.58 10.71 -8.35
CA THR A 118 5.19 9.57 -9.21
C THR A 118 3.87 9.82 -9.96
N ARG A 119 3.42 11.07 -10.02
CA ARG A 119 2.19 11.47 -10.73
C ARG A 119 2.37 11.33 -12.25
N PRO A 120 1.31 11.05 -13.02
CA PRO A 120 1.38 11.03 -14.47
C PRO A 120 1.95 12.33 -15.03
N GLY A 121 2.99 12.23 -15.87
CA GLY A 121 3.65 13.37 -16.52
C GLY A 121 4.69 14.11 -15.67
N ALA A 122 5.03 13.63 -14.47
CA ALA A 122 6.13 14.20 -13.68
C ALA A 122 7.50 13.90 -14.34
N ALA A 123 8.43 14.85 -14.22
CA ALA A 123 9.81 14.68 -14.68
C ALA A 123 10.60 13.78 -13.71
N ASP A 124 11.51 12.98 -14.25
CA ASP A 124 12.46 12.18 -13.46
C ASP A 124 13.39 13.12 -12.69
N VAL A 125 13.63 12.82 -11.41
CA VAL A 125 14.51 13.61 -10.53
C VAL A 125 15.88 12.92 -10.45
N PRO A 126 17.01 13.59 -10.69
CA PRO A 126 18.33 12.98 -10.51
C PRO A 126 18.52 12.41 -9.09
N GLU A 127 19.28 11.32 -8.95
CA GLU A 127 19.48 10.63 -7.67
C GLU A 127 19.99 11.58 -6.57
N ASP A 128 21.00 12.40 -6.86
CA ASP A 128 21.57 13.35 -5.91
C ASP A 128 20.54 14.37 -5.41
N GLU A 129 19.62 14.79 -6.29
CA GLU A 129 18.57 15.73 -5.94
C GLU A 129 17.49 15.08 -5.09
N GLU A 130 17.09 13.84 -5.40
CA GLU A 130 16.13 13.08 -4.58
C GLU A 130 16.71 12.74 -3.20
N ILE A 131 18.00 12.44 -3.12
CA ILE A 131 18.75 12.26 -1.86
C ILE A 131 18.75 13.57 -1.06
N ALA A 132 19.08 14.70 -1.69
CA ALA A 132 19.12 16.01 -1.03
C ALA A 132 17.74 16.45 -0.50
N ARG A 133 16.65 15.95 -1.09
CA ARG A 133 15.28 16.18 -0.60
C ARG A 133 14.92 15.26 0.58
N THR A 134 15.22 13.96 0.47
CA THR A 134 14.68 12.96 1.40
C THR A 134 15.56 12.72 2.64
N ALA A 135 16.87 12.54 2.46
CA ALA A 135 17.76 12.13 3.55
C ALA A 135 17.83 13.17 4.69
N PRO A 136 17.88 14.49 4.44
CA PRO A 136 17.88 15.48 5.53
C PRO A 136 16.60 15.46 6.36
N VAL A 137 15.44 15.28 5.73
CA VAL A 137 14.14 15.20 6.44
C VAL A 137 14.08 13.96 7.33
N ILE A 138 14.55 12.80 6.84
CA ILE A 138 14.62 11.56 7.61
C ILE A 138 15.55 11.74 8.83
N ALA A 139 16.75 12.27 8.60
CA ALA A 139 17.75 12.47 9.64
C ALA A 139 17.26 13.44 10.73
N ASP A 140 16.61 14.54 10.34
CA ASP A 140 16.08 15.53 11.28
C ASP A 140 14.91 14.95 12.11
N LEU A 141 13.98 14.21 11.48
CA LEU A 141 12.92 13.51 12.21
C LEU A 141 13.50 12.56 13.27
N ARG A 142 14.57 11.83 12.95
CA ARG A 142 15.26 10.96 13.91
C ARG A 142 15.97 11.73 15.00
N ALA A 143 16.66 12.81 14.66
CA ALA A 143 17.32 13.69 15.63
C ALA A 143 16.32 14.30 16.63
N GLN A 144 15.10 14.60 16.16
CA GLN A 144 13.98 15.09 16.98
C GLN A 144 13.24 13.99 17.76
N GLY A 145 13.72 12.73 17.69
CA GLY A 145 13.20 11.62 18.49
C GLY A 145 11.93 10.97 17.93
N VAL A 146 11.59 11.17 16.65
CA VAL A 146 10.46 10.47 16.02
C VAL A 146 10.78 8.97 15.96
N ARG A 147 9.94 8.17 16.63
CA ARG A 147 10.06 6.70 16.70
C ARG A 147 9.12 5.96 15.75
N VAL A 148 8.13 6.65 15.19
CA VAL A 148 7.26 6.09 14.15
C VAL A 148 8.16 5.59 13.01
N PRO A 149 7.92 4.38 12.47
CA PRO A 149 8.71 3.89 11.36
C PRO A 149 8.63 4.79 10.14
N ILE A 150 9.77 4.94 9.47
CA ILE A 150 9.93 5.81 8.30
C ILE A 150 10.18 4.95 7.06
N SER A 151 9.26 5.04 6.12
CA SER A 151 9.35 4.54 4.77
C SER A 151 9.96 5.59 3.85
N VAL A 152 10.77 5.15 2.88
CA VAL A 152 11.18 5.97 1.74
C VAL A 152 10.49 5.48 0.47
N ASP A 153 9.74 6.37 -0.18
CA ASP A 153 9.09 6.14 -1.48
C ASP A 153 10.09 6.46 -2.60
N THR A 154 10.78 5.43 -3.09
CA THR A 154 11.78 5.57 -4.15
C THR A 154 11.95 4.28 -4.94
N ARG A 155 12.31 4.44 -6.22
CA ARG A 155 12.64 3.36 -7.17
C ARG A 155 14.14 3.24 -7.44
N LYS A 156 14.98 4.05 -6.76
CA LYS A 156 16.42 4.20 -7.01
C LYS A 156 17.22 3.69 -5.81
N ALA A 157 18.11 2.74 -6.01
CA ALA A 157 18.84 2.08 -4.93
C ALA A 157 19.79 3.05 -4.22
N ALA A 158 20.36 4.02 -4.93
CA ALA A 158 21.20 5.07 -4.32
C ALA A 158 20.40 5.91 -3.30
N VAL A 159 19.18 6.32 -3.65
CA VAL A 159 18.27 7.06 -2.78
C VAL A 159 17.86 6.21 -1.58
N GLY A 160 17.45 4.95 -1.83
CA GLY A 160 17.10 4.02 -0.76
C GLY A 160 18.24 3.83 0.23
N ARG A 161 19.49 3.68 -0.24
CA ARG A 161 20.67 3.53 0.60
C ARG A 161 20.92 4.76 1.48
N ALA A 162 20.81 5.96 0.90
CA ALA A 162 20.99 7.21 1.64
C ALA A 162 19.90 7.39 2.70
N ALA A 163 18.64 7.07 2.37
CA ALA A 163 17.52 7.12 3.29
C ALA A 163 17.66 6.14 4.46
N LEU A 164 18.08 4.89 4.20
CA LEU A 164 18.37 3.92 5.27
C LEU A 164 19.52 4.40 6.16
N ALA A 165 20.59 4.96 5.59
CA ALA A 165 21.68 5.56 6.36
C ALA A 165 21.23 6.76 7.22
N ALA A 166 20.23 7.51 6.76
CA ALA A 166 19.61 8.60 7.51
C ALA A 166 18.63 8.12 8.60
N GLY A 167 18.23 6.84 8.59
CA GLY A 167 17.38 6.22 9.60
C GLY A 167 15.97 5.85 9.14
N ALA A 168 15.73 5.66 7.84
CA ALA A 168 14.54 4.97 7.35
C ALA A 168 14.58 3.48 7.72
N ASP A 169 13.40 2.87 7.89
CA ASP A 169 13.23 1.46 8.29
C ASP A 169 12.61 0.60 7.19
N PHE A 170 12.07 1.22 6.13
CA PHE A 170 11.22 0.55 5.14
C PHE A 170 11.46 1.14 3.75
N LEU A 171 11.54 0.28 2.73
CA LEU A 171 11.64 0.69 1.32
C LEU A 171 10.27 0.55 0.65
N ASN A 172 9.74 1.62 0.07
CA ASN A 172 8.50 1.58 -0.71
C ASN A 172 8.82 1.78 -2.20
N ASP A 173 8.92 0.67 -2.95
CA ASP A 173 9.32 0.69 -4.36
C ASP A 173 8.12 0.54 -5.29
N VAL A 174 7.71 1.67 -5.85
CA VAL A 174 6.62 1.76 -6.84
C VAL A 174 6.89 1.01 -8.15
N ALA A 175 8.14 0.62 -8.41
CA ALA A 175 8.56 -0.13 -9.58
C ALA A 175 8.80 -1.63 -9.28
N ALA A 176 8.67 -2.07 -8.03
CA ALA A 176 8.86 -3.46 -7.61
C ALA A 176 10.14 -4.09 -8.22
N PHE A 177 11.29 -3.44 -8.01
CA PHE A 177 12.63 -3.82 -8.47
C PHE A 177 12.85 -3.80 -10.00
N SER A 178 11.88 -3.31 -10.78
CA SER A 178 12.01 -3.26 -12.24
C SER A 178 12.76 -2.03 -12.77
N TYR A 179 12.96 -1.00 -11.95
CA TYR A 179 13.67 0.23 -12.36
C TYR A 179 15.18 0.14 -12.08
N ASP A 180 15.57 -0.21 -10.86
CA ASP A 180 16.97 -0.33 -10.44
C ASP A 180 17.27 -1.76 -9.95
N ALA A 181 18.17 -2.45 -10.65
CA ALA A 181 18.57 -3.81 -10.32
C ALA A 181 19.28 -3.94 -8.96
N GLY A 182 19.82 -2.84 -8.41
CA GLY A 182 20.45 -2.80 -7.10
C GLY A 182 19.47 -2.77 -5.93
N MET A 183 18.18 -2.49 -6.15
CA MET A 183 17.20 -2.29 -5.08
C MET A 183 16.91 -3.58 -4.29
N ALA A 184 16.76 -4.71 -4.97
CA ALA A 184 16.52 -6.00 -4.31
C ALA A 184 17.71 -6.41 -3.42
N ALA A 185 18.95 -6.25 -3.92
CA ALA A 185 20.16 -6.53 -3.16
C ALA A 185 20.32 -5.60 -1.96
N LEU A 186 19.95 -4.31 -2.10
CA LEU A 186 19.93 -3.36 -1.00
C LEU A 186 18.95 -3.82 0.10
N ALA A 187 17.71 -4.14 -0.26
CA ALA A 187 16.68 -4.57 0.69
C ALA A 187 17.09 -5.83 1.44
N ALA A 188 17.64 -6.82 0.73
CA ALA A 188 18.14 -8.06 1.32
C ALA A 188 19.33 -7.82 2.26
N HIS A 189 20.30 -6.99 1.86
CA HIS A 189 21.49 -6.73 2.66
C HIS A 189 21.22 -5.87 3.90
N ALA A 190 20.36 -4.86 3.76
CA ALA A 190 19.95 -4.01 4.87
C ALA A 190 18.99 -4.71 5.83
N ASP A 191 18.42 -5.85 5.43
CA ASP A 191 17.46 -6.61 6.21
C ASP A 191 16.31 -5.71 6.69
N VAL A 192 15.66 -5.04 5.73
CA VAL A 192 14.50 -4.15 5.96
C VAL A 192 13.28 -4.61 5.16
N PRO A 193 12.05 -4.29 5.58
CA PRO A 193 10.88 -4.58 4.78
C PRO A 193 10.86 -3.79 3.46
N VAL A 194 10.10 -4.32 2.48
CA VAL A 194 9.92 -3.69 1.17
C VAL A 194 8.46 -3.74 0.71
N CYS A 195 7.94 -2.64 0.15
CA CYS A 195 6.68 -2.61 -0.60
C CYS A 195 6.96 -2.82 -2.08
N LEU A 196 6.29 -3.78 -2.69
CA LEU A 196 6.31 -4.05 -4.12
C LEU A 196 4.97 -3.64 -4.73
N MET A 197 4.97 -2.57 -5.52
CA MET A 197 3.75 -2.09 -6.17
C MET A 197 3.67 -2.53 -7.64
N HIS A 198 2.47 -2.82 -8.10
CA HIS A 198 2.21 -2.95 -9.53
C HIS A 198 2.02 -1.57 -10.20
N ALA A 199 2.87 -1.29 -11.20
CA ALA A 199 2.66 -0.23 -12.18
C ALA A 199 2.85 -0.78 -13.62
N GLN A 200 2.02 -0.33 -14.57
CA GLN A 200 2.19 -0.65 -16.00
C GLN A 200 2.67 0.60 -16.74
N GLY A 201 3.82 0.51 -17.39
CA GLY A 201 4.44 1.64 -18.10
C GLY A 201 5.14 2.64 -17.17
N ALA A 202 5.89 3.57 -17.75
CA ALA A 202 6.53 4.65 -17.00
C ALA A 202 5.49 5.68 -16.56
N PRO A 203 5.69 6.43 -15.44
CA PRO A 203 4.76 7.46 -15.00
C PRO A 203 4.33 8.44 -16.11
N ALA A 204 5.25 8.78 -17.03
CA ALA A 204 4.97 9.65 -18.17
C ALA A 204 3.94 9.08 -19.17
N THR A 205 3.97 7.76 -19.44
CA THR A 205 3.20 7.13 -20.54
C THR A 205 2.13 6.14 -20.05
N MET A 206 2.13 5.78 -18.76
CA MET A 206 1.30 4.70 -18.21
C MET A 206 -0.21 4.88 -18.44
N GLN A 207 -0.68 6.10 -18.67
CA GLN A 207 -2.11 6.40 -18.83
C GLN A 207 -2.59 6.42 -20.30
N GLU A 208 -1.69 6.26 -21.28
CA GLU A 208 -2.03 6.45 -22.69
C GLU A 208 -2.90 5.32 -23.26
N SER A 209 -2.56 4.05 -23.00
CA SER A 209 -3.37 2.90 -23.44
C SER A 209 -3.09 1.65 -22.60
N PRO A 210 -3.38 1.65 -21.29
CA PRO A 210 -3.16 0.47 -20.47
C PRO A 210 -4.11 -0.67 -20.88
N ARG A 211 -3.53 -1.82 -21.22
CA ARG A 211 -4.26 -3.03 -21.64
C ARG A 211 -4.00 -4.16 -20.65
N TYR A 212 -5.08 -4.79 -20.23
CA TYR A 212 -5.12 -5.99 -19.40
C TYR A 212 -6.20 -6.91 -19.96
N ASP A 213 -5.99 -8.21 -19.85
CA ASP A 213 -7.01 -9.21 -20.21
C ASP A 213 -8.01 -9.37 -19.05
N ASP A 214 -7.48 -9.54 -17.83
CA ASP A 214 -8.21 -9.42 -16.57
C ASP A 214 -7.30 -8.69 -15.57
N VAL A 215 -7.50 -7.38 -15.42
CA VAL A 215 -6.63 -6.53 -14.59
C VAL A 215 -6.41 -7.08 -13.18
N VAL A 216 -7.39 -7.76 -12.58
CA VAL A 216 -7.24 -8.27 -11.21
C VAL A 216 -6.27 -9.45 -11.20
N LEU A 217 -6.41 -10.37 -12.15
CA LEU A 217 -5.54 -11.55 -12.26
C LEU A 217 -4.16 -11.19 -12.81
N ASP A 218 -4.08 -10.25 -13.75
CA ASP A 218 -2.81 -9.80 -14.35
C ASP A 218 -1.94 -9.08 -13.31
N VAL A 219 -2.55 -8.22 -12.47
CA VAL A 219 -1.87 -7.57 -11.35
C VAL A 219 -1.46 -8.60 -10.29
N TYR A 220 -2.30 -9.61 -10.02
CA TYR A 220 -1.96 -10.71 -9.12
C TYR A 220 -0.74 -11.48 -9.60
N ASP A 221 -0.71 -11.91 -10.86
CA ASP A 221 0.39 -12.69 -11.45
C ASP A 221 1.70 -11.91 -11.46
N PHE A 222 1.64 -10.61 -11.78
CA PHE A 222 2.79 -9.73 -11.68
C PHE A 222 3.34 -9.69 -10.25
N LEU A 223 2.49 -9.41 -9.25
CA LEU A 223 2.92 -9.32 -7.85
C LEU A 223 3.42 -10.66 -7.33
N ALA A 224 2.80 -11.78 -7.72
CA ALA A 224 3.27 -13.13 -7.37
C ALA A 224 4.69 -13.37 -7.91
N THR A 225 4.96 -12.95 -9.15
CA THR A 225 6.30 -13.02 -9.75
C THR A 225 7.30 -12.16 -8.97
N ARG A 226 6.92 -10.91 -8.64
CA ARG A 226 7.79 -10.00 -7.87
C ARG A 226 8.08 -10.49 -6.45
N VAL A 227 7.11 -11.11 -5.77
CA VAL A 227 7.32 -11.76 -4.47
C VAL A 227 8.32 -12.91 -4.60
N ALA A 228 8.17 -13.78 -5.60
CA ALA A 228 9.11 -14.88 -5.84
C ALA A 228 10.53 -14.38 -6.17
N ASP A 229 10.65 -13.32 -6.96
CA ASP A 229 11.95 -12.70 -7.29
C ASP A 229 12.62 -12.10 -6.05
N ALA A 230 11.84 -11.47 -5.16
CA ALA A 230 12.33 -10.93 -3.89
C ALA A 230 12.82 -12.06 -2.94
N GLU A 231 12.07 -13.16 -2.85
CA GLU A 231 12.49 -14.34 -2.08
C GLU A 231 13.78 -14.96 -2.64
N ALA A 232 13.89 -15.05 -3.97
CA ALA A 232 15.10 -15.53 -4.64
C ALA A 232 16.32 -14.61 -4.41
N ALA A 233 16.09 -13.32 -4.20
CA ALA A 233 17.11 -12.35 -3.80
C ALA A 233 17.46 -12.40 -2.30
N GLY A 234 16.80 -13.25 -1.51
CA GLY A 234 17.07 -13.45 -0.08
C GLY A 234 16.19 -12.61 0.86
N ILE A 235 15.12 -11.99 0.36
CA ILE A 235 14.19 -11.22 1.19
C ILE A 235 13.10 -12.17 1.72
N ASP A 236 13.00 -12.31 3.04
CA ASP A 236 11.93 -13.11 3.67
C ASP A 236 10.55 -12.56 3.28
N ARG A 237 9.61 -13.44 2.88
CA ARG A 237 8.22 -13.07 2.57
C ARG A 237 7.55 -12.28 3.69
N ALA A 238 7.89 -12.55 4.95
CA ALA A 238 7.39 -11.81 6.11
C ALA A 238 7.74 -10.31 6.08
N ARG A 239 8.70 -9.90 5.25
CA ARG A 239 9.19 -8.53 5.06
C ARG A 239 8.66 -7.89 3.78
N ILE A 240 7.88 -8.61 2.97
CA ILE A 240 7.35 -8.10 1.70
C ILE A 240 5.91 -7.63 1.91
N VAL A 241 5.63 -6.40 1.50
CA VAL A 241 4.29 -5.82 1.37
C VAL A 241 3.94 -5.71 -0.12
N VAL A 242 2.68 -5.94 -0.49
CA VAL A 242 2.23 -5.82 -1.88
C VAL A 242 1.21 -4.68 -2.04
N ASP A 243 1.34 -3.89 -3.09
CA ASP A 243 0.37 -2.84 -3.47
C ASP A 243 -0.16 -3.08 -4.90
N PRO A 244 -1.47 -3.30 -5.09
CA PRO A 244 -2.09 -3.41 -6.44
C PRO A 244 -1.93 -2.15 -7.31
N GLY A 245 -1.50 -1.05 -6.69
CA GLY A 245 -1.01 0.16 -7.33
C GLY A 245 -2.09 0.96 -8.02
N ILE A 246 -3.17 1.33 -7.31
CA ILE A 246 -4.42 1.89 -7.87
C ILE A 246 -4.21 2.84 -9.07
N GLY A 247 -4.08 4.16 -9.00
CA GLY A 247 -3.97 5.00 -10.22
C GLY A 247 -2.74 4.83 -11.16
N PHE A 248 -1.97 3.74 -11.13
CA PHE A 248 -0.74 3.53 -11.91
C PHE A 248 -0.94 2.58 -13.10
N GLY A 249 -1.10 3.17 -14.28
CA GLY A 249 -1.30 2.41 -15.53
C GLY A 249 -2.67 1.75 -15.64
N LYS A 250 -3.73 2.42 -15.19
CA LYS A 250 -5.08 1.82 -15.03
C LYS A 250 -6.19 2.81 -15.36
N THR A 251 -7.17 2.37 -16.14
CA THR A 251 -8.41 3.11 -16.43
C THR A 251 -9.31 3.18 -15.19
N LEU A 252 -10.37 4.00 -15.23
CA LEU A 252 -11.38 4.03 -14.16
C LEU A 252 -11.97 2.63 -13.90
N ALA A 253 -12.34 1.91 -14.96
CA ALA A 253 -12.89 0.55 -14.86
C ALA A 253 -11.89 -0.43 -14.22
N HIS A 254 -10.61 -0.32 -14.58
CA HIS A 254 -9.54 -1.13 -13.99
C HIS A 254 -9.37 -0.88 -12.49
N ASN A 255 -9.33 0.40 -12.08
CA ASN A 255 -9.25 0.78 -10.67
C ASN A 255 -10.43 0.21 -9.87
N LEU A 256 -11.64 0.32 -10.40
CA LEU A 256 -12.84 -0.21 -9.74
C LEU A 256 -12.85 -1.74 -9.67
N ALA A 257 -12.34 -2.43 -10.70
CA ALA A 257 -12.20 -3.88 -10.68
C ALA A 257 -11.22 -4.34 -9.59
N LEU A 258 -10.07 -3.67 -9.45
CA LEU A 258 -9.11 -3.96 -8.38
C LEU A 258 -9.68 -3.67 -7.00
N LEU A 259 -10.36 -2.54 -6.81
CA LEU A 259 -10.98 -2.19 -5.52
C LEU A 259 -12.05 -3.22 -5.10
N ARG A 260 -12.80 -3.81 -6.04
CA ARG A 260 -13.74 -4.91 -5.75
C ARG A 260 -13.05 -6.26 -5.47
N GLY A 261 -11.82 -6.43 -5.96
CA GLY A 261 -11.06 -7.67 -5.91
C GLY A 261 -9.92 -7.68 -4.91
N LEU A 262 -9.80 -6.68 -4.02
CA LEU A 262 -8.64 -6.49 -3.13
C LEU A 262 -8.35 -7.74 -2.28
N SER A 263 -9.40 -8.45 -1.85
CA SER A 263 -9.23 -9.63 -1.02
C SER A 263 -8.45 -10.77 -1.70
N LEU A 264 -8.34 -10.77 -3.03
CA LEU A 264 -7.56 -11.78 -3.76
C LEU A 264 -6.06 -11.71 -3.42
N PHE A 265 -5.54 -10.50 -3.20
CA PHE A 265 -4.10 -10.29 -2.99
C PHE A 265 -3.60 -10.89 -1.66
N HIS A 266 -4.50 -11.25 -0.73
CA HIS A 266 -4.11 -12.02 0.46
C HIS A 266 -3.60 -13.42 0.12
N ALA A 267 -3.96 -13.98 -1.03
CA ALA A 267 -3.42 -15.27 -1.49
C ALA A 267 -1.93 -15.22 -1.85
N LEU A 268 -1.31 -14.03 -1.88
CA LEU A 268 0.14 -13.86 -2.02
C LEU A 268 0.90 -14.10 -0.69
N GLY A 269 0.20 -14.15 0.44
CA GLY A 269 0.81 -14.37 1.76
C GLY A 269 1.47 -13.13 2.38
N CYS A 270 1.40 -11.98 1.72
CA CYS A 270 1.98 -10.72 2.16
C CYS A 270 0.90 -9.81 2.80
N PRO A 271 1.26 -8.84 3.66
CA PRO A 271 0.41 -7.68 3.93
C PRO A 271 0.09 -6.93 2.64
N VAL A 272 -1.13 -6.40 2.55
CA VAL A 272 -1.59 -5.59 1.41
C VAL A 272 -1.61 -4.12 1.81
N LEU A 273 -1.02 -3.28 0.97
CA LEU A 273 -1.07 -1.83 1.05
C LEU A 273 -2.04 -1.27 0.00
N LEU A 274 -2.82 -0.26 0.38
CA LEU A 274 -3.72 0.46 -0.50
C LEU A 274 -3.38 1.96 -0.55
N GLY A 275 -2.73 2.37 -1.63
CA GLY A 275 -2.54 3.79 -1.98
C GLY A 275 -3.62 4.30 -2.92
N ALA A 276 -4.74 4.80 -2.40
CA ALA A 276 -5.84 5.36 -3.20
C ALA A 276 -6.21 6.81 -2.89
N SER A 277 -5.60 7.40 -1.85
CA SER A 277 -5.93 8.74 -1.36
C SER A 277 -5.77 9.81 -2.43
N ARG A 278 -6.82 10.64 -2.59
CA ARG A 278 -6.93 11.79 -3.50
C ARG A 278 -6.70 11.48 -4.99
N LYS A 279 -6.70 10.20 -5.39
CA LYS A 279 -6.43 9.78 -6.77
C LYS A 279 -7.53 10.23 -7.74
N ARG A 280 -7.14 10.41 -9.02
CA ARG A 280 -7.99 10.96 -10.09
C ARG A 280 -9.32 10.23 -10.28
N PHE A 281 -9.37 8.91 -10.07
CA PHE A 281 -10.60 8.14 -10.24
C PHE A 281 -11.72 8.60 -9.30
N ILE A 282 -11.38 9.06 -8.09
CA ILE A 282 -12.34 9.64 -7.13
C ILE A 282 -12.92 10.92 -7.72
N GLY A 283 -12.05 11.78 -8.26
CA GLY A 283 -12.46 13.01 -8.93
C GLY A 283 -13.36 12.76 -10.12
N ALA A 284 -13.07 11.73 -10.93
CA ALA A 284 -13.89 11.37 -12.08
C ALA A 284 -15.29 10.84 -11.71
N LEU A 285 -15.43 10.18 -10.54
CA LEU A 285 -16.72 9.65 -10.08
C LEU A 285 -17.58 10.69 -9.37
N ALA A 286 -16.94 11.63 -8.67
CA ALA A 286 -17.61 12.63 -7.83
C ALA A 286 -17.64 14.03 -8.45
N ASP A 287 -17.16 14.19 -9.68
CA ASP A 287 -17.01 15.48 -10.37
C ASP A 287 -16.16 16.50 -9.59
N LEU A 288 -15.03 16.03 -9.05
CA LEU A 288 -14.09 16.82 -8.23
C LEU A 288 -12.72 16.96 -8.93
N PRO A 289 -12.50 18.03 -9.72
CA PRO A 289 -11.26 18.21 -10.46
C PRO A 289 -10.05 18.44 -9.56
N GLN A 290 -10.22 19.07 -8.38
CA GLN A 290 -9.11 19.38 -7.48
C GLN A 290 -8.84 18.20 -6.53
N ALA A 291 -7.58 17.79 -6.41
CA ALA A 291 -7.21 16.65 -5.56
C ALA A 291 -7.53 16.85 -4.08
N ARG A 292 -7.41 18.09 -3.58
CA ARG A 292 -7.68 18.46 -2.18
C ARG A 292 -9.14 18.26 -1.76
N GLU A 293 -10.08 18.29 -2.70
CA GLU A 293 -11.51 18.15 -2.43
C GLU A 293 -11.93 16.67 -2.28
N ARG A 294 -11.03 15.74 -2.58
CA ARG A 294 -11.32 14.30 -2.66
C ARG A 294 -11.19 13.56 -1.33
N MET A 295 -11.02 14.25 -0.20
CA MET A 295 -10.86 13.62 1.11
C MET A 295 -12.03 12.67 1.44
N PRO A 296 -13.32 13.07 1.32
CA PRO A 296 -14.43 12.17 1.67
C PRO A 296 -14.45 10.87 0.85
N GLY A 297 -14.23 10.99 -0.46
CA GLY A 297 -14.12 9.82 -1.34
C GLY A 297 -12.88 8.96 -1.04
N SER A 298 -11.80 9.57 -0.56
CA SER A 298 -10.58 8.84 -0.14
C SER A 298 -10.83 8.00 1.10
N VAL A 299 -11.55 8.55 2.09
CA VAL A 299 -11.97 7.82 3.29
C VAL A 299 -12.90 6.67 2.91
N ALA A 300 -13.87 6.89 2.02
CA ALA A 300 -14.78 5.84 1.56
C ALA A 300 -14.02 4.65 0.94
N VAL A 301 -13.01 4.93 0.10
CA VAL A 301 -12.17 3.89 -0.51
C VAL A 301 -11.30 3.19 0.53
N ALA A 302 -10.74 3.92 1.50
CA ALA A 302 -9.94 3.35 2.57
C ALA A 302 -10.76 2.36 3.42
N LEU A 303 -11.97 2.73 3.83
CA LEU A 303 -12.88 1.85 4.58
C LEU A 303 -13.29 0.61 3.77
N ALA A 304 -13.54 0.77 2.46
CA ALA A 304 -13.84 -0.36 1.57
C ALA A 304 -12.67 -1.34 1.42
N GLY A 305 -11.42 -0.84 1.48
CA GLY A 305 -10.23 -1.67 1.52
C GLY A 305 -10.08 -2.42 2.84
N VAL A 306 -10.28 -1.72 3.97
CA VAL A 306 -10.23 -2.32 5.31
C VAL A 306 -11.30 -3.38 5.52
N ALA A 307 -12.50 -3.20 4.97
CA ALA A 307 -13.56 -4.21 4.98
C ALA A 307 -13.16 -5.50 4.24
N GLN A 308 -12.16 -5.44 3.35
CA GLN A 308 -11.57 -6.57 2.65
C GLN A 308 -10.25 -7.05 3.30
N GLY A 309 -9.93 -6.58 4.50
CA GLY A 309 -8.77 -7.01 5.28
C GLY A 309 -7.44 -6.36 4.88
N VAL A 310 -7.43 -5.30 4.07
CA VAL A 310 -6.20 -4.57 3.73
C VAL A 310 -5.56 -4.00 5.00
N GLN A 311 -4.28 -4.32 5.22
CA GLN A 311 -3.55 -3.98 6.43
C GLN A 311 -3.03 -2.55 6.44
N ILE A 312 -2.51 -2.02 5.33
CA ILE A 312 -1.88 -0.71 5.30
C ILE A 312 -2.64 0.25 4.38
N LEU A 313 -3.04 1.41 4.91
CA LEU A 313 -3.67 2.49 4.17
C LEU A 313 -2.68 3.64 4.00
N ARG A 314 -2.29 3.94 2.76
CA ARG A 314 -1.40 5.07 2.44
C ARG A 314 -2.22 6.31 2.10
N VAL A 315 -2.19 7.32 2.97
CA VAL A 315 -3.13 8.46 2.94
C VAL A 315 -2.47 9.82 3.17
N HIS A 316 -3.10 10.86 2.62
CA HIS A 316 -2.77 12.26 2.93
C HIS A 316 -3.47 12.73 4.22
N ASP A 317 -4.74 12.35 4.40
CA ASP A 317 -5.64 12.80 5.46
C ASP A 317 -5.65 11.81 6.64
N VAL A 318 -4.58 11.82 7.44
CA VAL A 318 -4.36 10.82 8.52
C VAL A 318 -5.41 10.92 9.62
N GLY A 319 -5.71 12.12 10.11
CA GLY A 319 -6.63 12.33 11.23
C GLY A 319 -8.06 11.89 10.88
N GLU A 320 -8.54 12.29 9.71
CA GLU A 320 -9.85 11.93 9.17
C GLU A 320 -9.96 10.43 8.92
N THR A 321 -8.90 9.81 8.36
CA THR A 321 -8.86 8.36 8.17
C THR A 321 -8.90 7.63 9.51
N ARG A 322 -8.14 8.07 10.51
CA ARG A 322 -8.16 7.49 11.87
C ARG A 322 -9.52 7.62 12.55
N GLN A 323 -10.14 8.78 12.44
CA GLN A 323 -11.49 9.01 12.96
C GLN A 323 -12.48 8.03 12.30
N ALA A 324 -12.45 7.92 10.97
CA ALA A 324 -13.32 7.01 10.23
C ALA A 324 -13.10 5.55 10.63
N LEU A 325 -11.84 5.11 10.73
CA LEU A 325 -11.50 3.76 11.20
C LEU A 325 -12.04 3.48 12.60
N THR A 326 -11.88 4.43 13.52
CA THR A 326 -12.36 4.29 14.91
C THR A 326 -13.87 4.07 14.94
N VAL A 327 -14.64 4.88 14.20
CA VAL A 327 -16.10 4.76 14.12
C VAL A 327 -16.50 3.45 13.45
N THR A 328 -15.90 3.11 12.31
CA THR A 328 -16.21 1.88 11.57
C THR A 328 -15.89 0.62 12.38
N GLN A 329 -14.75 0.59 13.07
CA GLN A 329 -14.39 -0.55 13.92
C GLN A 329 -15.31 -0.67 15.14
N ALA A 330 -15.80 0.44 15.69
CA ALA A 330 -16.80 0.40 16.75
C ALA A 330 -18.14 -0.20 16.25
N ILE A 331 -18.53 0.09 15.01
CA ILE A 331 -19.72 -0.52 14.37
C ILE A 331 -19.52 -2.02 14.12
N TRP A 332 -18.30 -2.47 13.86
CA TRP A 332 -18.01 -3.89 13.58
C TRP A 332 -17.87 -4.77 14.81
N LYS A 333 -17.73 -4.19 16.01
CA LYS A 333 -17.73 -4.96 17.24
C LYS A 333 -19.15 -5.47 17.49
N ASP A 334 -19.31 -6.79 17.57
CA ASP A 334 -20.56 -7.37 18.07
C ASP A 334 -20.70 -7.07 19.57
N GLU A 335 -21.92 -6.79 20.05
CA GLU A 335 -22.20 -6.31 21.43
C GLU A 335 -21.88 -7.33 22.54
N ASP A 336 -21.49 -8.57 22.22
CA ASP A 336 -21.27 -9.66 23.17
C ASP A 336 -19.85 -10.25 23.12
N SER A 337 -18.80 -9.40 23.17
CA SER A 337 -17.42 -9.84 23.44
C SER A 337 -16.74 -9.06 24.55
#